data_AF-A0A074VSJ9-F1
#
_entry.id   AF-A0A074VSJ9-F1
#
_cell.length_a   1.000
_cell.length_b   1.000
_cell.length_c   1.000
_cell.angle_alpha   90.00
_cell.angle_beta   90.00
_cell.angle_gamma   90.00
#
_symmetry.space_group_name_H-M   'P 1'
#
loop_
_entity.id
_entity.type
_entity.pdbx_description
1 polymer ?
#
loop_
_entity_poly.entity_id
_entity_poly.type
_entity_poly.pdbx_seq_one_letter_code
_entity_poly.pdbx_strand_id
1 'polypeptide(L)'
;PLRKGKQEDLVALKLLPDWMVVVRVVVIHLDFRQAADSGLFGLSGDETIQVVDATLPLASQLYELAESCERRAFAVTAAQDFTRMPADDMDAMVKRVAYKIFHDHEVGKRLRPAIMFRLCTEMCNH
;
A
#
# COMPACT_ATOMS: atom_id res chain seq x y z
N PRO A 1 -6.22 -25.82 -17.21
CA PRO A 1 -5.36 -24.93 -18.05
C PRO A 1 -5.67 -23.45 -17.79
N LEU A 2 -4.65 -22.62 -17.50
CA LEU A 2 -4.84 -21.18 -17.33
C LEU A 2 -5.23 -20.52 -18.66
N ARG A 3 -6.03 -19.45 -18.62
CA ARG A 3 -6.29 -18.61 -19.81
C ARG A 3 -4.98 -17.95 -20.25
N LYS A 4 -4.80 -17.72 -21.55
CA LYS A 4 -3.55 -17.21 -22.14
C LYS A 4 -2.95 -16.01 -21.38
N GLY A 5 -3.74 -14.98 -21.06
CA GLY A 5 -3.26 -13.82 -20.29
C GLY A 5 -2.73 -14.16 -18.89
N LYS A 6 -3.40 -15.08 -18.17
CA LYS A 6 -2.91 -15.55 -16.86
C LYS A 6 -1.59 -16.32 -16.93
N GLN A 7 -1.30 -16.93 -18.08
CA GLN A 7 -0.03 -17.63 -18.30
C GLN A 7 1.11 -16.62 -18.52
N GLU A 8 0.85 -15.53 -19.24
CA GLU A 8 1.80 -14.43 -19.44
C GLU A 8 2.10 -13.72 -18.10
N ASP A 9 1.07 -13.42 -17.32
CA ASP A 9 1.20 -12.87 -15.96
C ASP A 9 2.04 -13.78 -15.04
N LEU A 10 1.79 -15.09 -15.07
CA LEU A 10 2.54 -16.08 -14.30
C LEU A 10 4.02 -16.10 -14.68
N VAL A 11 4.34 -15.98 -15.97
CA VAL A 11 5.73 -15.89 -16.44
C VAL A 11 6.36 -14.60 -15.93
N ALA A 12 5.67 -13.46 -16.05
CA ALA A 12 6.16 -12.17 -15.59
C ALA A 12 6.47 -12.18 -14.08
N LEU A 13 5.55 -12.72 -13.26
CA LEU A 13 5.73 -12.82 -11.81
C LEU A 13 6.93 -13.69 -11.39
N LYS A 14 7.37 -14.60 -12.26
CA LYS A 14 8.56 -15.44 -12.00
C LYS A 14 9.88 -14.78 -12.43
N LEU A 15 9.85 -13.65 -13.13
CA LEU A 15 11.06 -12.96 -13.60
C LEU A 15 11.83 -12.26 -12.46
N LEU A 16 11.12 -11.75 -11.46
CA LEU A 16 11.71 -11.10 -10.28
C LEU A 16 11.70 -12.03 -9.06
N PRO A 17 12.66 -11.87 -8.14
CA PRO A 17 12.70 -12.67 -6.92
C PRO A 17 11.49 -12.40 -6.04
N ASP A 18 11.09 -11.13 -5.91
CA ASP A 18 10.03 -10.67 -5.02
C ASP A 18 9.16 -9.59 -5.69
N TRP A 19 7.90 -9.51 -5.27
CA TRP A 19 6.93 -8.51 -5.68
C TRP A 19 6.16 -7.99 -4.47
N MET A 20 5.90 -6.69 -4.46
CA MET A 20 4.99 -6.07 -3.51
C MET A 20 3.59 -6.00 -4.10
N VAL A 21 2.61 -6.51 -3.36
CA VAL A 21 1.19 -6.47 -3.72
C VAL A 21 0.49 -5.47 -2.82
N VAL A 22 0.03 -4.37 -3.41
CA VAL A 22 -0.73 -3.35 -2.67
C VAL A 22 -2.08 -3.94 -2.25
N VAL A 23 -2.26 -4.16 -0.96
CA VAL A 23 -3.51 -4.68 -0.37
C VAL A 23 -4.37 -3.58 0.23
N ARG A 24 -3.78 -2.40 0.45
CA ARG A 24 -4.47 -1.25 1.01
C ARG A 24 -3.83 0.07 0.56
N VAL A 25 -4.68 1.08 0.43
CA VAL A 25 -4.28 2.47 0.19
C VAL A 25 -4.67 3.29 1.42
N VAL A 26 -3.76 4.15 1.85
CA VAL A 26 -3.93 5.07 2.98
C VAL A 26 -3.54 6.47 2.52
N VAL A 27 -4.40 7.44 2.76
CA VAL A 27 -4.14 8.85 2.41
C VAL A 27 -3.68 9.59 3.65
N ILE A 28 -2.57 10.32 3.52
CA ILE A 28 -2.04 11.20 4.56
C ILE A 28 -2.43 12.63 4.18
N HIS A 29 -3.37 13.22 4.92
CA HIS A 29 -3.80 14.60 4.71
C HIS A 29 -2.89 15.57 5.48
N LEU A 30 -2.00 16.27 4.78
CA LEU A 30 -1.07 17.23 5.37
C LEU A 30 -0.97 18.43 4.45
N ASP A 31 -1.21 19.64 4.94
CA ASP A 31 -1.00 20.83 4.13
C ASP A 31 0.43 20.90 3.59
N PHE A 32 0.61 21.58 2.46
CA PHE A 32 1.88 21.63 1.73
C PHE A 32 3.09 21.97 2.61
N ARG A 33 2.94 22.89 3.56
CA ARG A 33 4.04 23.34 4.43
C ARG A 33 4.44 22.24 5.41
N GLN A 34 3.48 21.65 6.10
CA GLN A 34 3.74 20.56 7.04
C GLN A 34 4.29 19.32 6.34
N ALA A 35 3.76 19.02 5.15
CA ALA A 35 4.25 17.94 4.30
C ALA A 35 5.72 18.15 3.91
N ALA A 36 6.11 19.36 3.50
CA ALA A 36 7.51 19.68 3.17
C ALA A 36 8.45 19.52 4.38
N ASP A 37 8.04 19.99 5.56
CA ASP A 37 8.82 19.89 6.80
C ASP A 37 8.95 18.44 7.30
N SER A 38 8.00 17.56 6.97
CA SER A 38 8.00 16.16 7.40
C SER A 38 8.98 15.26 6.62
N GLY A 39 9.55 15.75 5.52
CA GLY A 39 10.39 14.94 4.62
C GLY A 39 9.62 13.89 3.82
N LEU A 40 8.28 13.87 3.89
CA LEU A 40 7.42 13.00 3.08
C LEU A 40 7.27 13.47 1.62
N PHE A 41 7.69 14.70 1.33
CA PHE A 41 7.96 15.13 -0.04
C PHE A 41 9.17 14.37 -0.56
N GLY A 42 8.92 13.35 -1.39
CA GLY A 42 9.98 12.69 -2.15
C GLY A 42 10.74 13.69 -3.03
N LEU A 43 12.01 13.39 -3.29
CA LEU A 43 13.00 14.21 -4.02
C LEU A 43 12.62 14.68 -5.44
N SER A 44 11.42 14.41 -5.95
CA SER A 44 11.04 14.75 -7.33
C SER A 44 9.53 14.88 -7.54
N GLY A 45 8.83 15.67 -6.72
CA GLY A 45 7.65 16.46 -7.11
C GLY A 45 6.38 15.83 -7.69
N ASP A 46 6.41 14.62 -8.26
CA ASP A 46 5.42 14.24 -9.28
C ASP A 46 4.48 13.12 -8.86
N GLU A 47 4.78 12.36 -7.80
CA GLU A 47 3.77 11.52 -7.13
C GLU A 47 4.22 11.16 -5.71
N THR A 48 3.44 11.60 -4.73
CA THR A 48 3.71 11.45 -3.29
C THR A 48 3.27 10.08 -2.76
N ILE A 49 3.56 9.02 -3.52
CA ILE A 49 3.14 7.66 -3.25
C ILE A 49 4.32 6.86 -2.70
N GLN A 50 4.14 6.27 -1.52
CA GLN A 50 5.08 5.33 -0.93
C GLN A 50 4.44 3.95 -0.83
N VAL A 51 5.01 2.96 -1.51
CA VAL A 51 4.62 1.56 -1.34
C VAL A 51 5.55 0.93 -0.31
N VAL A 52 4.98 0.61 0.85
CA VAL A 52 5.72 0.09 2.00
C VAL A 52 5.29 -1.34 2.28
N ASP A 53 6.25 -2.22 2.45
CA ASP A 53 5.99 -3.59 2.88
C ASP A 53 5.25 -3.59 4.23
N ALA A 54 4.13 -4.34 4.30
CA ALA A 54 3.24 -4.33 5.45
C ALA A 54 3.85 -4.95 6.72
N THR A 55 4.93 -5.74 6.59
CA THR A 55 5.65 -6.35 7.71
C THR A 55 6.65 -5.40 8.37
N LEU A 56 6.99 -4.28 7.72
CA LEU A 56 7.97 -3.34 8.23
C LEU A 56 7.34 -2.36 9.24
N PRO A 57 8.09 -1.95 10.29
CA PRO A 57 7.61 -0.98 11.28
C PRO A 57 7.13 0.34 10.66
N LEU A 58 7.73 0.74 9.54
CA LEU A 58 7.37 1.97 8.81
C LEU A 58 5.89 2.01 8.43
N ALA A 59 5.28 0.87 8.08
CA ALA A 59 3.85 0.83 7.75
C ALA A 59 2.97 1.25 8.93
N SER A 60 3.32 0.83 10.15
CA SER A 60 2.59 1.23 11.36
C SER A 60 2.79 2.71 11.68
N GLN A 61 4.03 3.21 11.53
CA GLN A 61 4.34 4.63 11.77
C GLN A 61 3.58 5.55 10.80
N LEU A 62 3.50 5.17 9.53
CA LEU A 62 2.74 5.94 8.54
C LEU A 62 1.23 5.87 8.77
N TYR A 63 0.70 4.74 9.26
CA TYR A 63 -0.69 4.67 9.73
C TYR A 63 -0.97 5.64 10.86
N GLU A 64 -0.12 5.66 11.89
CA GLU A 64 -0.27 6.54 13.05
C GLU A 64 -0.20 8.01 12.65
N LEU A 65 0.69 8.32 11.71
CA LEU A 65 0.75 9.65 11.13
C LEU A 65 -0.54 10.00 10.38
N ALA A 66 -1.02 9.12 9.49
CA ALA A 66 -2.25 9.35 8.73
C ALA A 66 -3.44 9.61 9.66
N GLU A 67 -3.63 8.75 10.65
CA GLU A 67 -4.71 8.85 11.64
C GLU A 67 -4.60 10.11 12.51
N SER A 68 -3.37 10.48 12.91
CA SER A 68 -3.14 11.71 13.68
C SER A 68 -3.39 12.97 12.86
N CYS A 69 -3.00 12.98 11.59
CA CYS A 69 -3.25 14.10 10.69
C CYS A 69 -4.74 14.25 10.40
N GLU A 70 -5.45 13.16 10.12
CA GLU A 70 -6.89 13.19 9.87
C GLU A 70 -7.67 13.70 11.09
N ARG A 71 -7.35 13.24 12.29
CA ARG A 71 -7.99 13.74 13.54
C ARG A 71 -7.80 15.23 13.77
N ARG A 72 -6.70 15.81 13.27
CA ARG A 72 -6.39 17.25 13.41
C ARG A 72 -6.94 18.08 12.25
N ALA A 73 -7.38 17.46 11.17
CA ALA A 73 -7.79 18.15 9.96
C ALA A 73 -9.27 18.56 10.02
N PHE A 74 -9.54 19.86 10.14
CA PHE A 74 -10.91 20.39 10.14
C PHE A 74 -11.61 20.26 8.77
N ALA A 75 -10.83 20.21 7.67
CA ALA A 75 -11.34 20.12 6.31
C ALA A 75 -11.68 18.69 5.87
N VAL A 76 -11.27 17.66 6.63
CA VAL A 76 -11.57 16.26 6.31
C VAL A 76 -12.97 15.93 6.81
N THR A 77 -13.93 15.87 5.89
CA THR A 77 -15.36 15.64 6.17
C THR A 77 -15.79 14.18 6.13
N ALA A 78 -14.94 13.28 5.61
CA ALA A 78 -15.14 11.84 5.54
C ALA A 78 -13.89 11.14 6.07
N ALA A 79 -14.04 10.41 7.18
CA ALA A 79 -12.93 9.71 7.80
C ALA A 79 -12.56 8.45 7.00
N GLN A 80 -11.26 8.20 6.88
CA GLN A 80 -10.76 6.94 6.35
C GLN A 80 -10.95 5.83 7.38
N ASP A 81 -11.20 4.61 6.90
CA ASP A 81 -11.09 3.44 7.77
C ASP A 81 -9.61 3.14 8.02
N PHE A 82 -9.16 3.33 9.26
CA PHE A 82 -7.83 2.98 9.73
C PHE A 82 -7.77 1.62 10.46
N THR A 83 -8.85 0.82 10.45
CA THR A 83 -8.89 -0.51 11.09
C THR A 83 -7.73 -1.36 10.59
N ARG A 84 -6.76 -1.69 11.45
CA ARG A 84 -5.55 -2.42 11.04
C ARG A 84 -5.87 -3.90 10.83
N MET A 85 -5.32 -4.45 9.75
CA MET A 85 -5.23 -5.90 9.56
C MET A 85 -3.81 -6.34 9.96
N PRO A 86 -3.65 -7.45 10.69
CA PRO A 86 -2.33 -8.01 10.96
C PRO A 86 -1.56 -8.31 9.67
N ALA A 87 -0.25 -8.08 9.66
CA ALA A 87 0.58 -8.34 8.47
C ALA A 87 0.52 -9.82 8.04
N ASP A 88 0.45 -10.74 8.99
CA ASP A 88 0.31 -12.18 8.73
C ASP A 88 -1.01 -12.51 8.02
N ASP A 89 -2.10 -11.81 8.38
CA ASP A 89 -3.39 -11.99 7.72
C ASP A 89 -3.37 -11.45 6.29
N MET A 90 -2.69 -10.31 6.07
CA MET A 90 -2.48 -9.75 4.73
C MET A 90 -1.65 -10.71 3.86
N ASP A 91 -0.57 -11.28 4.41
CA ASP A 91 0.28 -12.24 3.73
C ASP A 91 -0.49 -13.52 3.36
N ALA A 92 -1.24 -14.08 4.31
CA ALA A 92 -2.08 -15.24 4.09
C ALA A 92 -3.15 -14.98 3.02
N MET A 93 -3.73 -13.77 3.00
CA MET A 93 -4.69 -13.35 1.99
C MET A 93 -4.05 -13.29 0.59
N VAL A 94 -2.91 -12.62 0.44
CA VAL A 94 -2.20 -12.50 -0.85
C VAL A 94 -1.84 -13.88 -1.40
N LYS A 95 -1.25 -14.75 -0.57
CA LYS A 95 -0.88 -16.12 -0.96
C LYS A 95 -2.07 -16.96 -1.38
N ARG A 96 -3.17 -16.87 -0.64
CA ARG A 96 -4.44 -17.57 -0.96
C ARG A 96 -5.01 -17.11 -2.29
N VAL A 97 -5.03 -15.80 -2.55
CA VAL A 97 -5.54 -15.23 -3.81
C VAL A 97 -4.65 -15.63 -4.98
N ALA A 98 -3.33 -15.53 -4.83
CA ALA A 98 -2.37 -15.93 -5.86
C ALA A 98 -2.52 -17.40 -6.25
N TYR A 99 -2.64 -18.30 -5.27
CA TYR A 99 -2.87 -19.71 -5.55
C TYR A 99 -4.21 -19.95 -6.27
N LYS A 100 -5.29 -19.26 -5.88
CA LYS A 100 -6.58 -19.36 -6.56
C LYS A 100 -6.53 -18.89 -8.02
N ILE A 101 -5.67 -17.92 -8.35
CA ILE A 101 -5.57 -17.36 -9.71
C ILE A 101 -4.66 -18.19 -10.60
N PHE A 102 -3.49 -18.58 -10.08
CA PHE A 102 -2.40 -19.18 -10.87
C PHE A 102 -2.22 -20.68 -10.63
N HIS A 103 -2.81 -21.24 -9.57
CA HIS A 103 -2.63 -22.63 -9.16
C HIS A 103 -1.16 -23.03 -8.96
N ASP A 104 -0.35 -22.07 -8.50
CA ASP A 104 1.09 -22.22 -8.29
C ASP A 104 1.49 -21.65 -6.93
N HIS A 105 2.01 -22.50 -6.05
CA HIS A 105 2.46 -22.11 -4.71
C HIS A 105 3.77 -21.31 -4.72
N GLU A 106 4.61 -21.46 -5.74
CA GLU A 106 5.88 -20.74 -5.84
C GLU A 106 5.65 -19.26 -6.13
N VAL A 107 4.57 -18.91 -6.82
CA VAL A 107 4.18 -17.50 -7.01
C VAL A 107 3.90 -16.86 -5.66
N GLY A 108 3.07 -17.51 -4.83
CA GLY A 108 2.70 -16.96 -3.52
C GLY A 108 3.90 -16.68 -2.61
N LYS A 109 4.98 -17.47 -2.73
CA LYS A 109 6.22 -17.23 -1.97
C LYS A 109 6.98 -15.97 -2.38
N ARG A 110 6.77 -15.50 -3.62
CA ARG A 110 7.40 -14.30 -4.18
C ARG A 110 6.57 -13.03 -3.97
N LEU A 111 5.34 -13.16 -3.48
CA LEU A 111 4.45 -12.02 -3.24
C LEU A 111 4.50 -11.62 -1.78
N ARG A 112 4.74 -10.34 -1.52
CA ARG A 112 4.71 -9.73 -0.20
C ARG A 112 3.59 -8.69 -0.12
N PRO A 113 2.80 -8.66 0.96
CA PRO A 113 1.78 -7.63 1.13
C PRO A 113 2.43 -6.25 1.33
N ALA A 114 1.86 -5.24 0.70
CA ALA A 114 2.31 -3.86 0.83
C ALA A 114 1.13 -2.91 0.98
N ILE A 115 1.41 -1.75 1.57
CA ILE A 115 0.46 -0.67 1.78
C ILE A 115 0.96 0.53 1.03
N MET A 116 0.08 1.12 0.24
CA MET A 116 0.34 2.35 -0.49
C MET A 116 -0.08 3.53 0.37
N PHE A 117 0.87 4.40 0.71
CA PHE A 117 0.61 5.67 1.38
C PHE A 117 0.67 6.79 0.35
N ARG A 118 -0.40 7.58 0.23
CA ARG A 118 -0.49 8.71 -0.68
C ARG A 118 -0.60 10.01 0.12
N LEU A 119 0.27 10.97 -0.12
CA LEU A 119 0.15 12.29 0.50
C LEU A 119 -0.87 13.14 -0.26
N CYS A 120 -1.80 13.77 0.45
CA CYS A 120 -2.76 14.72 -0.07
C CYS A 120 -2.52 16.09 0.57
N THR A 121 -1.98 17.03 -0.21
CA THR A 121 -1.69 18.40 0.26
C THR A 121 -2.85 19.36 0.14
N GLU A 122 -3.81 19.03 -0.73
CA GLU A 122 -5.01 19.83 -0.97
C GLU A 122 -6.11 19.58 0.06
N MET A 123 -5.85 18.74 1.06
CA MET A 123 -6.83 18.35 2.10
C MET A 123 -8.17 17.86 1.49
N CYS A 124 -8.07 17.19 0.34
CA CYS A 124 -9.19 16.76 -0.48
C CYS A 124 -9.64 15.34 -0.13
N ASN A 125 -10.96 15.13 -0.06
CA ASN A 125 -11.61 13.84 0.16
C ASN A 125 -12.25 13.23 -1.11
N HIS A 126 -11.68 13.45 -2.30
CA HIS A 126 -12.24 12.93 -3.56
C HIS A 126 -11.72 11.53 -3.90
#